data_AF-A0A392NTK4-F1
#
_entry.id   AF-A0A392NTK4-F1
#
_cell.length_a   1.000
_cell.length_b   1.000
_cell.length_c   1.000
_cell.angle_alpha   90.00
_cell.angle_beta   90.00
_cell.angle_gamma   90.00
#
_symmetry.space_group_name_H-M   'P 1'
#
loop_
_entity.id
_entity.type
_entity.pdbx_description
1 polymer ?
#
loop_
_entity_poly.entity_id
_entity_poly.type
_entity_poly.pdbx_seq_one_letter_code
_entity_poly.pdbx_strand_id
1 'polypeptide(L)'
;MSAITAIHVENIEFPAVVTSPVTGKSYFLGGAGERGLTIEGNFIKFTAIGVYLEDIAVASLATKWKGKSSEELLETLDFYRDIISGPFEKLIRGSKIRELSGPEYSRKVTENCVAHLKSVGTYGDAEVEAMQKFVEAFKPINFPPGASVFYRQS
;
A
#
# COMPACT_ATOMS: atom_id res chain seq x y z
N MET A 1 19.91 -7.53 -17.18
CA MET A 1 18.59 -7.73 -16.54
C MET A 1 18.78 -7.43 -15.07
N SER A 2 18.17 -6.38 -14.54
CA SER A 2 18.13 -6.17 -13.09
C SER A 2 17.00 -7.03 -12.54
N ALA A 3 17.32 -7.95 -11.63
CA ALA A 3 16.32 -8.76 -10.95
C ALA A 3 15.78 -7.96 -9.77
N ILE A 4 14.46 -7.95 -9.60
CA ILE A 4 13.84 -7.35 -8.41
C ILE A 4 14.16 -8.21 -7.19
N THR A 5 14.44 -7.57 -6.06
CA THR A 5 14.93 -8.25 -4.85
C THR A 5 13.95 -8.08 -3.70
N ALA A 6 14.06 -8.97 -2.72
CA ALA A 6 13.28 -8.85 -1.48
C ALA A 6 13.79 -7.65 -0.66
N ILE A 7 12.88 -7.02 0.08
CA ILE A 7 13.21 -5.91 0.98
C ILE A 7 12.87 -6.31 2.41
N HIS A 8 13.79 -6.04 3.33
CA HIS A 8 13.54 -6.15 4.77
C HIS A 8 13.26 -4.77 5.34
N VAL A 9 12.17 -4.63 6.07
CA VAL A 9 11.85 -3.42 6.85
C VAL A 9 11.77 -3.86 8.30
N GLU A 10 12.71 -3.42 9.13
CA GLU A 10 12.98 -4.03 10.43
C GLU A 10 13.24 -5.54 10.28
N ASN A 11 12.53 -6.37 11.03
CA ASN A 11 12.57 -7.83 10.97
C ASN A 11 11.51 -8.44 10.03
N ILE A 12 10.86 -7.63 9.19
CA ILE A 12 9.77 -8.06 8.33
C ILE A 12 10.26 -8.17 6.89
N GLU A 13 10.30 -9.40 6.37
CA GLU A 13 10.63 -9.66 4.97
C GLU A 13 9.43 -9.38 4.05
N PHE A 14 9.69 -8.68 2.96
CA PHE A 14 8.83 -8.55 1.79
C PHE A 14 9.50 -9.28 0.63
N PRO A 15 9.03 -10.48 0.24
CA PRO A 15 9.61 -11.23 -0.86
C PRO A 15 9.58 -10.45 -2.17
N ALA A 16 10.52 -10.75 -3.08
CA ALA A 16 10.61 -10.10 -4.39
C ALA A 16 9.35 -10.30 -5.24
N VAL A 17 8.71 -11.47 -5.12
CA VAL A 17 7.55 -11.90 -5.89
C VAL A 17 6.59 -12.64 -4.98
N VAL A 18 5.29 -12.44 -5.19
CA VAL A 18 4.21 -13.18 -4.53
C VAL A 18 3.15 -13.61 -5.54
N THR A 19 2.48 -14.72 -5.27
CA THR A 19 1.31 -15.16 -6.03
C THR A 19 0.10 -15.16 -5.09
N SER A 20 -0.97 -14.50 -5.48
CA SER A 20 -2.17 -14.38 -4.64
C SER A 20 -2.93 -15.71 -4.63
N PRO A 21 -3.21 -16.31 -3.45
CA PRO A 21 -4.10 -17.46 -3.38
C PRO A 21 -5.56 -17.09 -3.64
N VAL A 22 -5.91 -15.80 -3.70
CA VAL A 22 -7.27 -15.30 -3.95
C VAL A 22 -7.56 -15.16 -5.44
N THR A 23 -6.57 -14.73 -6.23
CA THR A 23 -6.75 -14.41 -7.65
C THR A 23 -5.91 -15.26 -8.59
N GLY A 24 -4.89 -15.97 -8.07
CA GLY A 24 -3.91 -16.71 -8.88
C GLY A 24 -2.89 -15.83 -9.61
N LYS A 25 -3.03 -14.50 -9.54
CA LYS A 25 -2.13 -13.54 -10.17
C LYS A 25 -0.79 -13.48 -9.46
N SER A 26 0.25 -13.13 -10.21
CA SER A 26 1.61 -12.92 -9.71
C SER A 26 1.96 -11.44 -9.69
N TYR A 27 2.67 -11.02 -8.65
CA TYR A 27 3.03 -9.64 -8.40
C TYR A 27 4.50 -9.55 -8.02
N PHE A 28 5.16 -8.47 -8.45
CA PHE A 28 6.51 -8.14 -8.03
C PHE A 28 6.49 -7.00 -7.01
N LEU A 29 7.49 -6.97 -6.12
CA LEU A 29 7.61 -5.93 -5.09
C LEU A 29 8.05 -4.59 -5.70
N GLY A 30 7.11 -3.66 -5.90
CA GLY A 30 7.43 -2.31 -6.38
C GLY A 30 8.23 -1.48 -5.37
N GLY A 31 8.03 -1.72 -4.08
CA GLY A 31 8.81 -1.11 -3.00
C GLY A 31 8.25 -1.45 -1.62
N ALA A 32 9.07 -1.25 -0.59
CA ALA A 32 8.66 -1.37 0.80
C ALA A 32 9.30 -0.28 1.67
N GLY A 33 8.61 0.09 2.75
CA GLY A 33 9.08 1.10 3.70
C GLY A 33 8.33 1.06 5.02
N GLU A 34 8.70 1.94 5.94
CA GLU A 34 8.13 2.03 7.28
C GLU A 34 7.12 3.18 7.40
N ARG A 35 6.16 3.01 8.31
CA ARG A 35 5.22 4.07 8.71
C ARG A 35 5.13 4.13 10.23
N GLY A 36 5.18 5.34 10.75
CA GLY A 36 5.28 5.61 12.18
C GLY A 36 4.81 7.01 12.56
N LEU A 37 4.77 7.31 13.85
CA LEU A 37 4.39 8.62 14.38
C LEU A 37 5.56 9.25 15.11
N THR A 38 5.73 10.56 14.96
CA THR A 38 6.67 11.31 15.79
C THR A 38 6.01 11.61 17.14
N ILE A 39 6.54 11.03 18.22
CA ILE A 39 6.07 11.19 19.59
C ILE A 39 7.24 11.76 20.39
N GLU A 40 7.04 12.92 21.01
CA GLU A 40 8.07 13.61 21.80
C GLU A 40 9.39 13.82 21.03
N GLY A 41 9.29 14.17 19.75
CA GLY A 41 10.45 14.40 18.87
C GLY A 41 11.08 13.12 18.29
N ASN A 42 10.64 11.93 18.69
CA ASN A 42 11.18 10.66 18.21
C ASN A 42 10.22 9.98 17.22
N PHE A 43 10.73 9.55 16.06
CA PHE A 43 9.93 8.79 15.10
C PHE A 43 9.78 7.33 15.55
N ILE A 44 8.58 6.96 15.97
CA ILE A 44 8.25 5.61 16.43
C ILE A 44 7.59 4.85 15.28
N LYS A 45 8.25 3.78 14.83
CA LYS A 45 7.76 2.88 13.77
C LYS A 45 6.64 1.99 14.31
N PHE A 46 5.54 1.91 13.57
CA PHE A 46 4.37 1.07 13.91
C PHE A 46 4.16 -0.05 12.91
N THR A 47 4.39 0.22 11.63
CA THR A 47 4.10 -0.74 10.55
C THR A 47 5.16 -0.69 9.47
N ALA A 48 5.43 -1.83 8.84
CA ALA A 48 6.09 -1.91 7.54
C ALA A 48 5.03 -2.09 6.44
N ILE A 49 5.23 -1.43 5.30
CA ILE A 49 4.30 -1.44 4.17
C ILE A 49 5.08 -1.88 2.93
N GLY A 50 4.57 -2.89 2.24
CA GLY A 50 5.05 -3.31 0.92
C GLY A 50 3.95 -3.13 -0.11
N VAL A 51 4.32 -2.60 -1.28
CA VAL A 51 3.43 -2.42 -2.43
C VAL A 51 3.89 -3.35 -3.54
N TYR A 52 3.01 -4.26 -3.92
CA TYR A 52 3.23 -5.20 -5.02
C TYR A 52 2.37 -4.80 -6.22
N LEU A 53 2.94 -4.90 -7.41
CA LEU A 53 2.27 -4.63 -8.68
C LEU A 53 2.18 -5.92 -9.48
N GLU A 54 1.04 -6.17 -10.11
CA GLU A 54 0.86 -7.32 -11.02
C GLU A 54 1.93 -7.31 -12.13
N ASP A 55 2.36 -8.48 -12.60
CA ASP A 55 3.41 -8.63 -13.62
C ASP A 55 3.19 -7.78 -14.88
N ILE A 56 1.94 -7.68 -15.35
CA ILE A 56 1.54 -6.86 -16.51
C ILE A 56 1.78 -5.35 -16.30
N ALA A 57 1.98 -4.88 -15.07
CA ALA A 57 2.25 -3.49 -14.76
C ALA A 57 3.52 -2.99 -15.47
N VAL A 58 4.53 -3.85 -15.66
CA VAL A 58 5.75 -3.50 -16.38
C VAL A 58 5.43 -3.07 -17.82
N ALA A 59 4.65 -3.88 -18.54
CA ALA A 59 4.27 -3.59 -19.92
C ALA A 59 3.39 -2.34 -19.99
N SER A 60 2.45 -2.18 -19.05
CA SER A 60 1.58 -1.01 -18.98
C SER A 60 2.36 0.29 -18.78
N LEU A 61 3.24 0.34 -17.78
CA LEU A 61 4.02 1.53 -17.41
C LEU A 61 5.14 1.83 -18.43
N ALA A 62 5.71 0.81 -19.08
CA ALA A 62 6.81 0.99 -20.04
C ALA A 62 6.42 1.85 -21.26
N THR A 63 5.13 1.96 -21.58
CA THR A 63 4.64 2.80 -22.69
C THR A 63 4.96 4.28 -22.52
N LYS A 64 5.03 4.77 -21.27
CA LYS A 64 5.29 6.18 -20.92
C LYS A 64 6.61 6.38 -20.19
N TRP A 65 7.00 5.42 -19.36
CA TRP A 65 8.05 5.62 -18.34
C TRP A 65 9.38 4.95 -18.67
N LYS A 66 9.46 4.17 -19.75
CA LYS A 66 10.70 3.51 -20.16
C LYS A 66 11.77 4.55 -20.53
N GLY A 67 12.98 4.37 -20.01
CA GLY A 67 14.14 5.22 -20.29
C GLY A 67 14.25 6.46 -19.41
N LYS A 68 13.27 6.70 -18.52
CA LYS A 68 13.31 7.75 -17.50
C LYS A 68 14.23 7.35 -16.35
N SER A 69 14.97 8.29 -15.78
CA SER A 69 15.81 8.02 -14.61
C SER A 69 14.96 7.91 -13.35
N SER A 70 15.49 7.28 -12.30
CA SER A 70 14.77 7.16 -11.03
C SER A 70 14.48 8.53 -10.39
N GLU A 71 15.38 9.49 -10.54
CA GLU A 71 15.24 10.87 -10.04
C GLU A 71 14.12 11.59 -10.77
N GLU A 72 14.05 11.46 -12.10
CA GLU A 72 12.97 12.04 -12.89
C GLU A 72 11.60 11.43 -12.51
N LEU A 73 11.55 10.10 -12.34
CA LEU A 73 10.32 9.42 -11.92
C LEU A 73 9.89 9.84 -10.50
N LEU A 74 10.86 10.07 -9.60
CA LEU A 74 10.60 10.48 -8.22
C LEU A 74 9.84 11.82 -8.14
N GLU A 75 10.18 12.76 -9.01
CA GLU A 75 9.59 14.10 -9.04
C GLU A 75 8.33 14.18 -9.93
N THR A 76 8.02 13.13 -10.69
CA THR A 76 6.91 13.13 -11.66
C THR A 76 5.63 12.55 -11.06
N LEU A 77 4.70 13.42 -10.64
CA LEU A 77 3.41 12.99 -10.06
C LEU A 77 2.61 12.05 -10.97
N ASP A 78 2.68 12.24 -12.29
CA ASP A 78 1.93 11.42 -13.25
C ASP A 78 2.41 9.96 -13.28
N PHE A 79 3.67 9.70 -12.94
CA PHE A 79 4.18 8.33 -12.80
C PHE A 79 3.45 7.58 -11.69
N TYR A 80 3.31 8.22 -10.53
CA TYR A 80 2.58 7.64 -9.41
C TYR A 80 1.08 7.53 -9.68
N ARG A 81 0.48 8.49 -10.39
CA ARG A 81 -0.93 8.39 -10.81
C ARG A 81 -1.14 7.18 -11.71
N ASP A 82 -0.27 6.95 -12.69
CA ASP A 82 -0.32 5.75 -13.54
C ASP A 82 -0.11 4.46 -12.74
N ILE A 83 0.70 4.47 -11.68
CA ILE A 83 0.78 3.34 -10.75
C ILE A 83 -0.53 3.15 -9.99
N ILE A 84 -1.12 4.21 -9.45
CA ILE A 84 -2.33 4.14 -8.62
C ILE A 84 -3.53 3.66 -9.44
N SER A 85 -3.79 4.26 -10.61
CA SER A 85 -4.97 4.00 -11.43
C SER A 85 -4.71 3.11 -12.65
N GLY A 86 -3.48 2.63 -12.83
CA GLY A 86 -3.12 1.79 -13.97
C GLY A 86 -3.95 0.50 -14.06
N PRO A 87 -4.14 -0.05 -15.28
CA PRO A 87 -5.03 -1.17 -15.56
C PRO A 87 -4.41 -2.53 -15.17
N PHE A 88 -4.00 -2.65 -13.92
CA PHE A 88 -3.35 -3.81 -13.34
C PHE A 88 -3.61 -3.82 -11.84
N GLU A 89 -3.58 -5.01 -11.24
CA GLU A 89 -3.86 -5.15 -9.83
C GLU A 89 -2.68 -4.71 -8.96
N LYS A 90 -2.98 -4.15 -7.79
CA LYS A 90 -2.00 -3.85 -6.74
C LYS A 90 -2.36 -4.61 -5.48
N LEU A 91 -1.35 -5.16 -4.83
CA LEU A 91 -1.47 -5.81 -3.54
C LEU A 91 -0.60 -5.07 -2.52
N ILE A 92 -1.23 -4.43 -1.54
CA ILE A 92 -0.54 -3.70 -0.49
C ILE A 92 -0.58 -4.54 0.78
N ARG A 93 0.59 -4.86 1.32
CA ARG A 93 0.74 -5.59 2.60
C ARG A 93 1.21 -4.63 3.68
N GLY A 94 0.38 -4.42 4.71
CA GLY A 94 0.73 -3.67 5.91
C GLY A 94 0.99 -4.60 7.09
N SER A 95 2.26 -4.80 7.46
CA SER A 95 2.67 -5.67 8.58
C SER A 95 2.99 -4.85 9.82
N LYS A 96 2.60 -5.33 11.00
CA LYS A 96 2.77 -4.59 12.26
C LYS A 96 4.15 -4.83 12.86
N ILE A 97 4.86 -3.75 13.17
CA ILE A 97 6.09 -3.78 13.97
C ILE A 97 5.71 -3.71 15.46
N ARG A 98 4.68 -2.92 15.78
CA ARG A 98 4.08 -2.81 17.11
C ARG A 98 2.62 -3.22 17.07
N GLU A 99 2.12 -3.72 18.18
CA GLU A 99 0.71 -4.09 18.31
C GLU A 99 -0.20 -2.88 18.04
N LEU A 100 -1.27 -3.14 17.29
CA LEU A 100 -2.34 -2.18 17.03
C LEU A 100 -3.66 -2.92 16.96
N SER A 101 -4.68 -2.43 17.66
CA SER A 101 -6.03 -2.89 17.40
C SER A 101 -6.47 -2.47 15.99
N GLY A 102 -7.40 -3.22 15.41
CA GLY A 102 -7.97 -2.89 14.10
C GLY A 102 -8.58 -1.49 14.07
N PRO A 103 -9.37 -1.05 15.06
CA PRO A 103 -9.85 0.33 15.16
C PRO A 103 -8.75 1.40 15.22
N GLU A 104 -7.67 1.18 15.97
CA GLU A 104 -6.57 2.15 16.05
C GLU A 104 -5.87 2.31 14.70
N TYR A 105 -5.64 1.18 14.02
CA TYR A 105 -5.02 1.15 12.71
C TYR A 105 -5.92 1.76 11.64
N SER A 106 -7.19 1.34 11.56
CA SER A 106 -8.12 1.74 10.51
C SER A 106 -8.49 3.22 10.61
N ARG A 107 -8.59 3.78 11.83
CA ARG A 107 -8.85 5.22 12.03
C ARG A 107 -7.94 6.09 11.18
N LYS A 108 -6.62 5.87 11.23
CA LYS A 108 -5.68 6.74 10.50
C LYS A 108 -5.71 6.51 8.99
N VAL A 109 -6.00 5.28 8.57
CA VAL A 109 -6.17 4.96 7.14
C VAL A 109 -7.42 5.66 6.60
N THR A 110 -8.55 5.53 7.30
CA THR A 110 -9.82 6.15 6.91
C THR A 110 -9.74 7.67 6.90
N GLU A 111 -9.08 8.30 7.88
CA GLU A 111 -8.85 9.76 7.89
C GLU A 111 -8.19 10.24 6.59
N ASN A 112 -7.14 9.55 6.14
CA ASN A 112 -6.42 9.91 4.92
C ASN A 112 -7.26 9.63 3.66
N CYS A 113 -7.98 8.50 3.61
CA CYS A 113 -8.86 8.17 2.49
C CYS A 113 -9.98 9.22 2.33
N VAL A 114 -10.66 9.57 3.42
CA VAL A 114 -11.73 10.58 3.41
C VAL A 114 -11.18 11.95 3.01
N ALA A 115 -10.01 12.35 3.52
CA ALA A 115 -9.38 13.59 3.13
C ALA A 115 -9.08 13.62 1.61
N HIS A 116 -8.54 12.53 1.06
CA HIS A 116 -8.28 12.42 -0.37
C HIS A 116 -9.58 12.48 -1.20
N LEU A 117 -10.60 11.67 -0.87
CA LEU A 117 -11.88 11.64 -1.57
C LEU A 117 -12.54 13.01 -1.60
N LYS A 118 -12.52 13.74 -0.47
CA LYS A 118 -13.00 15.12 -0.39
C LYS A 118 -12.19 16.06 -1.28
N SER A 119 -10.85 15.94 -1.26
CA SER A 119 -9.97 16.83 -2.05
C SER A 119 -10.18 16.71 -3.55
N VAL A 120 -10.59 15.53 -4.05
CA VAL A 120 -10.86 15.29 -5.47
C VAL A 120 -12.36 15.31 -5.81
N GLY A 121 -13.22 15.71 -4.87
CA GLY A 121 -14.66 15.89 -5.09
C GLY A 121 -15.45 14.59 -5.29
N THR A 122 -14.98 13.46 -4.74
CA THR A 122 -15.58 12.13 -4.92
C THR A 122 -16.14 11.53 -3.63
N TYR A 123 -16.38 12.34 -2.59
CA TYR A 123 -16.89 11.86 -1.30
C TYR A 123 -18.41 12.05 -1.16
N GLY A 124 -19.19 11.16 -1.78
CA GLY A 124 -20.66 11.11 -1.66
C GLY A 124 -21.14 10.03 -0.69
N ASP A 125 -22.45 9.78 -0.68
CA ASP A 125 -23.09 8.81 0.23
C ASP A 125 -22.54 7.38 0.05
N ALA A 126 -22.27 6.99 -1.20
CA ALA A 126 -21.67 5.69 -1.50
C ALA A 126 -20.28 5.53 -0.87
N GLU A 127 -19.45 6.59 -0.89
CA GLU A 127 -18.14 6.57 -0.26
C GLU A 127 -18.22 6.61 1.27
N VAL A 128 -19.22 7.30 1.84
CA VAL A 128 -19.51 7.25 3.28
C VAL A 128 -19.82 5.81 3.71
N GLU A 129 -20.71 5.12 2.99
CA GLU A 129 -21.05 3.72 3.26
C GLU A 129 -19.86 2.79 3.08
N ALA A 130 -19.05 3.00 2.03
CA ALA A 130 -17.85 2.22 1.78
C ALA A 130 -16.82 2.38 2.92
N MET A 131 -16.61 3.62 3.41
CA MET A 131 -15.72 3.89 4.54
C MET A 131 -16.27 3.30 5.84
N GLN A 132 -17.60 3.28 6.04
CA GLN A 132 -18.18 2.62 7.19
C GLN A 132 -17.93 1.11 7.15
N LYS A 133 -18.21 0.46 6.01
CA LYS A 133 -17.92 -0.98 5.81
C LYS A 133 -16.44 -1.29 6.02
N PHE A 134 -15.55 -0.41 5.55
CA PHE A 134 -14.12 -0.51 5.79
C PHE A 134 -13.82 -0.54 7.30
N VAL A 135 -14.31 0.44 8.06
CA VAL A 135 -14.09 0.50 9.51
C VAL A 135 -14.67 -0.72 10.24
N GLU A 136 -15.88 -1.17 9.88
CA GLU A 136 -16.50 -2.36 10.47
C GLU A 136 -15.63 -3.61 10.29
N ALA A 137 -15.02 -3.80 9.12
CA ALA A 137 -14.15 -4.95 8.85
C ALA A 137 -12.93 -5.02 9.78
N PHE A 138 -12.48 -3.89 10.31
CA PHE A 138 -11.36 -3.84 11.25
C PHE A 138 -11.77 -3.95 12.71
N LYS A 139 -13.04 -3.70 13.08
CA LYS A 139 -13.47 -3.71 14.49
C LYS A 139 -13.16 -5.00 15.25
N PRO A 140 -13.37 -6.21 14.71
CA PRO A 140 -13.12 -7.44 15.46
C PRO A 140 -11.64 -7.88 15.44
N ILE A 141 -10.76 -7.11 14.80
CA ILE A 141 -9.38 -7.52 14.54
C ILE A 141 -8.43 -6.89 15.55
N ASN A 142 -7.43 -7.67 15.99
CA ASN A 142 -6.23 -7.16 16.66
C ASN A 142 -5.00 -7.58 15.85
N PHE A 143 -4.02 -6.69 15.72
CA PHE A 143 -2.78 -6.96 15.00
C PHE A 143 -1.60 -6.99 15.97
N PRO A 144 -1.23 -8.15 16.52
CA PRO A 144 0.06 -8.30 17.20
C PRO A 144 1.23 -8.06 16.22
N PRO A 145 2.47 -7.87 16.72
CA PRO A 145 3.64 -7.76 15.87
C PRO A 145 3.75 -8.94 14.88
N GLY A 146 4.08 -8.66 13.63
CA GLY A 146 4.11 -9.61 12.52
C GLY A 146 2.76 -9.83 11.82
N ALA A 147 1.63 -9.56 12.50
CA ALA A 147 0.33 -9.66 11.87
C ALA A 147 0.20 -8.65 10.71
N SER A 148 -0.50 -9.06 9.66
CA SER A 148 -0.57 -8.33 8.39
C SER A 148 -2.01 -8.05 7.99
N VAL A 149 -2.20 -6.91 7.34
CA VAL A 149 -3.39 -6.60 6.53
C VAL A 149 -2.99 -6.60 5.06
N PHE A 150 -3.89 -7.06 4.20
CA PHE A 150 -3.71 -7.04 2.76
C PHE A 150 -4.83 -6.23 2.11
N TYR A 151 -4.47 -5.25 1.30
CA TYR A 151 -5.38 -4.50 0.44
C TYR A 151 -5.15 -4.93 -0.99
N ARG A 152 -6.20 -5.46 -1.62
CA ARG A 152 -6.19 -5.85 -3.02
C ARG A 152 -6.97 -4.82 -3.82
N GLN A 153 -6.30 -4.09 -4.70
CA GLN A 153 -6.89 -3.08 -5.56
C GLN A 153 -6.85 -3.57 -7.01
N SER A 154 -8.02 -3.81 -7.58
CA SER A 154 -8.23 -4.20 -8.99
C SER A 154 -8.64 -3.01 -9.84
#